data_AF-A0A183CLS7-F1
#
_entry.id   AF-A0A183CLS7-F1
#
_cell.length_a   1.000
_cell.length_b   1.000
_cell.length_c   1.000
_cell.angle_alpha   90.00
_cell.angle_beta   90.00
_cell.angle_gamma   90.00
#
_symmetry.space_group_name_H-M   'P 1'
#
loop_
_entity.id
_entity.type
_entity.pdbx_description
1 polymer ?
#
loop_
_entity_poly.entity_id
_entity_poly.type
_entity_poly.pdbx_seq_one_letter_code
_entity_poly.pdbx_strand_id
1 'polypeptide(L)'
;MRKTYFKINFLQFPKLHRRAFWDDGFGVEEALDEPGEDGRGLIVRARHWLLLDTFSSAEHRPLALEMFRTGTPHMMAFAQFDGKLADYTHKFRTEFSALSLPISSKIHIMTLRPLDADHVLLRLEHFYQGNENVNSAPVEVDIQKLFTPFTVLSGEELNLAANRPVKQFGSGQGHGSLLVQLQPMEIRTFRLRISH
;
A
#
# COMPACT_ATOMS: atom_id res chain seq x y z
N MET A 1 18.33 -28.78 -26.36
CA MET A 1 18.46 -27.47 -25.71
C MET A 1 18.11 -26.36 -26.70
N ARG A 2 16.95 -25.71 -26.57
CA ARG A 2 16.68 -24.47 -27.33
C ARG A 2 17.37 -23.32 -26.60
N LYS A 3 18.35 -22.69 -27.25
CA LYS A 3 18.96 -21.44 -26.77
C LYS A 3 17.89 -20.35 -26.84
N THR A 4 17.46 -19.84 -25.70
CA THR A 4 16.59 -18.66 -25.64
C THR A 4 17.46 -17.43 -25.81
N TYR A 5 17.46 -16.86 -27.02
CA TYR A 5 18.16 -15.60 -27.30
C TYR A 5 17.26 -14.44 -26.87
N PHE A 6 17.64 -13.72 -25.80
CA PHE A 6 17.01 -12.43 -25.49
C PHE A 6 17.63 -11.36 -26.39
N LYS A 7 16.80 -10.69 -27.19
CA LYS A 7 17.22 -9.57 -28.05
C LYS A 7 17.45 -8.32 -27.19
N ILE A 8 18.49 -7.56 -27.52
CA ILE A 8 18.72 -6.22 -26.97
C ILE A 8 17.54 -5.32 -27.40
N ASN A 9 17.03 -4.48 -26.50
CA ASN A 9 15.86 -3.60 -26.68
C ASN A 9 14.52 -4.32 -26.92
N PHE A 10 14.36 -5.54 -26.40
CA PHE A 10 13.09 -6.27 -26.43
C PHE A 10 12.48 -6.34 -25.04
N LEU A 11 11.31 -5.73 -24.87
CA LEU A 11 10.48 -5.90 -23.67
C LEU A 11 9.52 -7.06 -23.90
N GLN A 12 9.75 -8.18 -23.21
CA GLN A 12 8.76 -9.25 -23.14
C GLN A 12 7.89 -9.02 -21.90
N PHE A 13 6.58 -8.86 -22.08
CA PHE A 13 5.66 -8.83 -20.95
C PHE A 13 5.73 -10.18 -20.20
N PRO A 14 5.56 -10.18 -18.86
CA PRO A 14 5.46 -11.40 -18.08
C PRO A 14 4.42 -12.35 -18.67
N LYS A 15 4.66 -13.65 -18.59
CA LYS A 15 3.69 -14.66 -19.00
C LYS A 15 2.40 -14.48 -18.20
N LEU A 16 1.32 -14.06 -18.85
CA LEU A 16 0.05 -13.71 -18.21
C LEU A 16 -0.71 -14.90 -17.63
N HIS A 17 -0.69 -16.03 -18.34
CA HIS A 17 -1.40 -17.24 -17.97
C HIS A 17 -0.64 -18.45 -18.51
N ARG A 18 -0.79 -19.61 -17.85
CA ARG A 18 -0.15 -20.86 -18.25
C ARG A 18 -1.15 -22.01 -18.14
N ARG A 19 -1.18 -22.81 -19.20
CA ARG A 19 -1.82 -24.13 -19.23
C ARG A 19 -0.75 -25.17 -19.55
N ALA A 20 -0.72 -26.27 -18.81
CA ALA A 20 0.16 -27.41 -19.04
C ALA A 20 -0.66 -28.69 -18.87
N PHE A 21 -0.59 -29.59 -19.86
CA PHE A 21 -1.38 -30.84 -19.89
C PHE A 21 -0.72 -32.01 -19.13
N TRP A 22 0.45 -31.77 -18.56
CA TRP A 22 1.23 -32.76 -17.84
C TRP A 22 1.69 -32.17 -16.53
N ASP A 23 1.62 -32.99 -15.48
CA ASP A 23 2.25 -32.71 -14.20
C ASP A 23 3.78 -32.58 -14.36
N ASP A 24 4.39 -31.77 -13.51
CA ASP A 24 5.82 -31.52 -13.53
C ASP A 24 6.62 -32.39 -12.55
N GLY A 25 5.94 -33.28 -11.81
CA GLY A 25 6.55 -34.27 -10.94
C GLY A 25 6.95 -33.75 -9.56
N PHE A 26 6.50 -32.56 -9.17
CA PHE A 26 6.84 -31.94 -7.87
C PHE A 26 5.79 -32.18 -6.77
N GLY A 27 4.88 -33.15 -6.97
CA GLY A 27 4.00 -33.68 -5.92
C GLY A 27 2.58 -33.14 -5.89
N VAL A 28 2.17 -32.33 -6.89
CA VAL A 28 0.76 -31.95 -7.07
C VAL A 28 -0.01 -33.06 -7.80
N GLU A 29 0.67 -33.85 -8.65
CA GLU A 29 0.11 -35.00 -9.38
C GLU A 29 -1.05 -34.64 -10.31
N GLU A 30 -1.15 -33.36 -10.70
CA GLU A 30 -2.20 -32.85 -11.57
C GLU A 30 -1.59 -31.93 -12.63
N ALA A 31 -2.16 -31.97 -13.83
CA ALA A 31 -1.84 -31.03 -14.88
C ALA A 31 -2.32 -29.61 -14.49
N LEU A 32 -1.56 -28.57 -14.84
CA LEU A 32 -2.03 -27.19 -14.76
C LEU A 32 -3.05 -26.92 -15.88
N ASP A 33 -4.24 -27.49 -15.75
CA ASP A 33 -5.32 -27.45 -16.75
C ASP A 33 -6.65 -26.99 -16.14
N GLU A 34 -6.69 -25.73 -15.70
CA GLU A 34 -7.86 -25.15 -15.04
C GLU A 34 -9.06 -25.04 -16.02
N PRO A 35 -10.20 -25.69 -15.74
CA PRO A 35 -11.32 -25.79 -16.68
C PRO A 35 -12.18 -24.53 -16.77
N GLY A 36 -12.00 -23.55 -15.87
CA GLY A 36 -12.87 -22.37 -15.80
C GLY A 36 -14.32 -22.70 -15.38
N GLU A 37 -15.20 -21.72 -15.38
CA GLU A 37 -16.60 -21.85 -14.93
C GLU A 37 -17.47 -22.68 -15.90
N ASP A 38 -17.17 -22.62 -17.20
CA ASP A 38 -17.93 -23.28 -18.25
C ASP A 38 -17.29 -24.59 -18.74
N GLY A 39 -16.20 -25.04 -18.11
CA GLY A 39 -15.47 -26.24 -18.47
C GLY A 39 -14.60 -26.12 -19.73
N ARG A 40 -14.50 -24.94 -20.34
CA ARG A 40 -13.78 -24.74 -21.62
C ARG A 40 -12.35 -24.20 -21.45
N GLY A 41 -11.93 -23.99 -20.21
CA GLY A 41 -10.64 -23.46 -19.83
C GLY A 41 -10.75 -22.11 -19.13
N LEU A 42 -9.84 -21.85 -18.19
CA LEU A 42 -9.81 -20.59 -17.45
C LEU A 42 -9.55 -19.39 -18.38
N ILE A 43 -10.41 -18.38 -18.28
CA ILE A 43 -10.25 -17.10 -18.96
C ILE A 43 -9.72 -16.08 -17.95
N VAL A 44 -8.50 -15.58 -18.19
CA VAL A 44 -7.86 -14.55 -17.35
C VAL A 44 -7.90 -13.20 -18.07
N ARG A 45 -8.25 -12.15 -17.32
CA ARG A 45 -8.13 -10.75 -17.77
C ARG A 45 -6.99 -10.09 -17.02
N ALA A 46 -6.05 -9.50 -17.76
CA ALA A 46 -4.93 -8.76 -17.19
C ALA A 46 -4.87 -7.33 -17.74
N ARG A 47 -4.22 -6.43 -16.99
CA ARG A 47 -3.94 -5.05 -17.39
C ARG A 47 -2.45 -4.79 -17.21
N HIS A 48 -1.82 -4.26 -18.25
CA HIS A 48 -0.45 -3.78 -18.20
C HIS A 48 -0.43 -2.28 -18.33
N TRP A 49 0.48 -1.65 -17.59
CA TRP A 49 0.76 -0.23 -17.70
C TRP A 49 2.22 -0.08 -18.10
N LEU A 50 2.46 0.68 -19.17
CA LEU A 50 3.80 0.93 -19.67
C LEU A 50 4.11 2.42 -19.48
N LEU A 51 5.09 2.71 -18.63
CA LEU A 51 5.64 4.06 -18.48
C LEU A 51 6.91 4.17 -19.32
N LEU A 52 6.92 5.08 -20.29
CA LEU A 52 8.08 5.43 -21.09
C LEU A 52 8.56 6.79 -20.62
N ASP A 53 9.75 6.84 -20.02
CA ASP A 53 10.34 8.07 -19.50
C ASP A 53 11.85 8.11 -19.79
N THR A 54 12.45 9.28 -19.64
CA THR A 54 13.89 9.49 -19.53
C THR A 54 14.43 8.88 -18.23
N PHE A 55 15.75 8.77 -18.06
CA PHE A 55 16.38 8.07 -16.92
C PHE A 55 16.02 8.59 -15.51
N SER A 56 15.24 9.66 -15.40
CA SER A 56 14.68 10.16 -14.15
C SER A 56 13.55 9.23 -13.67
N SER A 57 13.91 8.17 -12.95
CA SER A 57 12.99 7.19 -12.36
C SER A 57 12.00 7.71 -11.30
N ALA A 58 11.94 9.02 -11.08
CA ALA A 58 11.17 9.66 -10.01
C ALA A 58 9.66 9.36 -10.05
N GLU A 59 9.10 9.17 -11.24
CA GLU A 59 7.65 9.04 -11.45
C GLU A 59 7.13 7.60 -11.34
N HIS A 60 8.01 6.59 -11.39
CA HIS A 60 7.58 5.19 -11.28
C HIS A 60 6.97 4.88 -9.91
N ARG A 61 7.45 5.50 -8.83
CA ARG A 61 6.98 5.20 -7.48
C ARG A 61 5.58 5.77 -7.20
N PRO A 62 5.30 7.07 -7.44
CA PRO A 62 3.94 7.60 -7.27
C PRO A 62 2.94 6.87 -8.16
N LEU A 63 3.32 6.59 -9.42
CA LEU A 63 2.46 5.85 -10.35
C LEU A 63 2.21 4.42 -9.88
N ALA A 64 3.21 3.70 -9.36
CA ALA A 64 3.01 2.36 -8.82
C ALA A 64 2.07 2.36 -7.60
N LEU A 65 2.19 3.35 -6.72
CA LEU A 65 1.27 3.53 -5.59
C LEU A 65 -0.15 3.87 -6.06
N GLU A 66 -0.29 4.75 -7.05
CA GLU A 66 -1.58 5.05 -7.66
C GLU A 66 -2.18 3.80 -8.31
N MET A 67 -1.40 3.01 -9.04
CA MET A 67 -1.83 1.73 -9.62
C MET A 67 -2.25 0.72 -8.56
N PHE A 68 -1.57 0.66 -7.42
CA PHE A 68 -1.99 -0.17 -6.30
C PHE A 68 -3.33 0.31 -5.70
N ARG A 69 -3.49 1.63 -5.54
CA ARG A 69 -4.71 2.28 -5.03
C ARG A 69 -5.90 2.27 -5.99
N THR A 70 -5.65 2.26 -7.29
CA THR A 70 -6.68 2.24 -8.36
C THR A 70 -6.97 0.82 -8.85
N GLY A 71 -6.00 -0.09 -8.71
CA GLY A 71 -6.12 -1.52 -8.95
C GLY A 71 -6.88 -2.25 -7.83
N THR A 72 -6.82 -1.71 -6.61
CA THR A 72 -7.96 -1.84 -5.69
C THR A 72 -9.05 -0.93 -6.26
N PRO A 73 -10.21 -1.46 -6.71
CA PRO A 73 -11.26 -0.59 -7.19
C PRO A 73 -11.52 0.44 -6.09
N HIS A 74 -11.41 1.74 -6.41
CA HIS A 74 -11.93 2.79 -5.54
C HIS A 74 -13.24 2.24 -5.00
N MET A 75 -13.35 2.03 -3.69
CA MET A 75 -14.47 1.28 -3.14
C MET A 75 -15.73 2.05 -3.46
N MET A 76 -16.41 1.64 -4.53
CA MET A 76 -17.64 2.25 -4.99
C MET A 76 -18.73 1.65 -4.13
N ALA A 77 -19.24 2.47 -3.21
CA ALA A 77 -20.44 2.14 -2.47
C ALA A 77 -21.63 2.72 -3.23
N PHE A 78 -22.58 1.86 -3.59
CA PHE A 78 -23.84 2.26 -4.19
C PHE A 78 -24.95 2.08 -3.16
N ALA A 79 -25.77 3.10 -2.98
CA ALA A 79 -26.96 3.05 -2.14
C ALA A 79 -28.14 3.60 -2.93
N GLN A 80 -29.31 2.99 -2.77
CA GLN A 80 -30.54 3.55 -3.33
C GLN A 80 -30.88 4.84 -2.58
N PHE A 81 -31.14 5.91 -3.32
CA PHE A 81 -31.55 7.19 -2.76
C PHE A 81 -32.71 7.76 -3.57
N ASP A 82 -33.86 7.92 -2.92
CA ASP A 82 -35.06 8.49 -3.51
C ASP A 82 -35.13 9.98 -3.12
N GLY A 83 -34.50 10.82 -3.92
CA GLY A 83 -34.34 12.25 -3.66
C GLY A 83 -33.44 12.94 -4.68
N LYS A 84 -33.30 14.27 -4.61
CA LYS A 84 -32.40 15.00 -5.51
C LYS A 84 -30.97 14.95 -4.98
N LEU A 85 -30.00 14.94 -5.89
CA LEU A 85 -28.57 14.95 -5.54
C LEU A 85 -28.21 16.11 -4.58
N ALA A 86 -28.79 17.30 -4.81
CA ALA A 86 -28.58 18.46 -3.95
C ALA A 86 -29.01 18.19 -2.48
N ASP A 87 -30.13 17.48 -2.28
CA ASP A 87 -30.63 17.13 -0.94
C ASP A 87 -29.66 16.16 -0.25
N TYR A 88 -29.07 15.23 -1.01
CA TYR A 88 -28.06 14.31 -0.49
C TYR A 88 -26.80 15.04 -0.04
N THR A 89 -26.26 15.93 -0.88
CA THR A 89 -25.04 16.70 -0.56
C THR A 89 -25.23 17.67 0.61
N HIS A 90 -26.46 18.16 0.82
CA HIS A 90 -26.79 19.00 1.98
C HIS A 90 -26.96 18.18 3.27
N LYS A 91 -27.48 16.95 3.17
CA LYS A 91 -27.81 16.11 4.32
C LYS A 91 -26.64 15.28 4.83
N PHE A 92 -25.74 14.85 3.95
CA PHE A 92 -24.68 13.90 4.27
C PHE A 92 -23.29 14.49 4.00
N ARG A 93 -22.29 14.00 4.74
CA ARG A 93 -20.88 14.30 4.45
C ARG A 93 -20.45 13.50 3.22
N THR A 94 -20.15 14.19 2.14
CA THR A 94 -19.73 13.58 0.86
C THR A 94 -18.21 13.49 0.70
N GLU A 95 -17.46 14.15 1.59
CA GLU A 95 -16.01 14.14 1.62
C GLU A 95 -15.51 13.88 3.04
N PHE A 96 -14.46 13.09 3.16
CA PHE A 96 -13.82 12.79 4.43
C PHE A 96 -12.32 12.53 4.23
N SER A 97 -11.51 13.14 5.09
CA SER A 97 -10.10 12.81 5.24
C SER A 97 -9.83 12.48 6.70
N ALA A 98 -9.21 11.32 6.92
CA ALA A 98 -8.69 10.94 8.23
C ALA A 98 -7.34 11.62 8.53
N LEU A 99 -6.70 12.24 7.54
CA LEU A 99 -5.43 12.95 7.69
C LEU A 99 -5.68 14.42 8.00
N SER A 100 -4.90 14.99 8.92
CA SER A 100 -4.97 16.41 9.28
C SER A 100 -4.38 17.31 8.18
N LEU A 101 -3.36 16.82 7.51
CA LEU A 101 -2.65 17.44 6.41
C LEU A 101 -2.30 16.37 5.38
N PRO A 102 -2.16 16.72 4.09
CA PRO A 102 -1.63 15.81 3.09
C PRO A 102 -0.30 15.22 3.57
N ILE A 103 -0.19 13.90 3.58
CA ILE A 103 1.06 13.23 3.94
C ILE A 103 2.15 13.63 2.94
N SER A 104 3.39 13.75 3.42
CA SER A 104 4.53 14.05 2.57
C SER A 104 4.59 13.10 1.37
N SER A 105 4.91 13.63 0.19
CA SER A 105 5.11 12.84 -1.03
C SER A 105 6.17 11.74 -0.91
N LYS A 106 6.99 11.77 0.14
CA LYS A 106 8.05 10.79 0.43
C LYS A 106 7.55 9.53 1.15
N ILE A 107 6.37 9.59 1.77
CA ILE A 107 5.88 8.57 2.70
C ILE A 107 4.57 7.98 2.20
N HIS A 108 4.42 6.69 2.45
CA HIS A 108 3.17 5.98 2.26
C HIS A 108 2.73 5.30 3.55
N ILE A 109 1.42 5.37 3.85
CA ILE A 109 0.81 4.60 4.94
C ILE A 109 0.52 3.21 4.39
N MET A 110 1.42 2.26 4.65
CA MET A 110 1.30 0.88 4.18
C MET A 110 0.25 0.09 4.98
N THR A 111 0.04 0.44 6.26
CA THR A 111 -0.97 -0.21 7.09
C THR A 111 -1.53 0.77 8.11
N LEU A 112 -2.85 0.82 8.24
CA LEU A 112 -3.54 1.39 9.39
C LEU A 112 -4.65 0.42 9.79
N ARG A 113 -4.52 -0.22 10.95
CA ARG A 113 -5.44 -1.27 11.39
C ARG A 113 -5.75 -1.16 12.88
N PRO A 114 -7.02 -1.26 13.33
CA PRO A 114 -7.30 -1.45 14.74
C PRO A 114 -6.70 -2.78 15.25
N LEU A 115 -6.15 -2.76 16.45
CA LEU A 115 -5.71 -3.94 17.19
C LEU A 115 -6.72 -4.31 18.27
N ASP A 116 -7.15 -3.31 19.03
CA ASP A 116 -8.15 -3.39 20.08
C ASP A 116 -8.87 -2.02 20.20
N ALA A 117 -9.66 -1.79 21.25
CA ALA A 117 -10.44 -0.57 21.43
C ALA A 117 -9.59 0.70 21.52
N ASP A 118 -8.38 0.60 22.09
CA ASP A 118 -7.53 1.76 22.39
C ASP A 118 -6.21 1.72 21.61
N HIS A 119 -6.00 0.72 20.74
CA HIS A 119 -4.75 0.57 19.99
C HIS A 119 -4.94 0.37 18.49
N VAL A 120 -4.06 1.01 17.73
CA VAL A 120 -3.93 0.83 16.28
C VAL A 120 -2.52 0.42 15.90
N LEU A 121 -2.42 -0.38 14.84
CA LEU A 121 -1.17 -0.70 14.16
C LEU A 121 -1.00 0.25 12.97
N LEU A 122 0.09 0.99 12.98
CA LEU A 122 0.50 1.88 11.90
C LEU A 122 1.80 1.36 11.27
N ARG A 123 1.85 1.26 9.94
CA ARG A 123 3.10 1.08 9.20
C ARG A 123 3.30 2.24 8.24
N LEU A 124 4.45 2.89 8.38
CA LEU A 124 4.90 3.95 7.48
C LEU A 124 6.07 3.41 6.67
N GLU A 125 6.08 3.70 5.38
CA GLU A 125 7.20 3.39 4.50
C GLU A 125 7.70 4.64 3.79
N HIS A 126 9.03 4.71 3.64
CA HIS A 126 9.69 5.62 2.71
C HIS A 126 9.98 4.88 1.41
N PHE A 127 9.11 5.02 0.43
CA PHE A 127 9.10 4.14 -0.74
C PHE A 127 10.12 4.51 -1.83
N TYR A 128 10.83 5.63 -1.70
CA TYR A 128 11.97 5.99 -2.55
C TYR A 128 13.27 5.33 -2.09
N GLN A 129 14.10 4.97 -3.06
CA GLN A 129 15.47 4.53 -2.85
C GLN A 129 16.43 5.71 -2.66
N GLY A 130 17.55 5.49 -1.98
CA GLY A 130 18.60 6.50 -1.87
C GLY A 130 19.08 6.96 -3.25
N ASN A 131 19.19 8.28 -3.42
CA ASN A 131 19.61 8.94 -4.66
C ASN A 131 18.70 8.71 -5.88
N GLU A 132 17.42 8.36 -5.68
CA GLU A 132 16.47 8.20 -6.79
C GLU A 132 16.02 9.57 -7.33
N ASN A 133 15.73 10.53 -6.44
CA ASN A 133 15.31 11.90 -6.74
C ASN A 133 15.39 12.82 -5.49
N VAL A 134 14.85 14.05 -5.58
CA VAL A 134 14.74 14.99 -4.45
C VAL A 134 13.93 14.45 -3.26
N ASN A 135 12.97 13.54 -3.52
CA ASN A 135 12.15 12.91 -2.49
C ASN A 135 12.86 11.75 -1.77
N SER A 136 14.09 11.43 -2.18
CA SER A 136 14.93 10.39 -1.55
C SER A 136 15.66 10.86 -0.29
N ALA A 137 15.51 12.12 0.11
CA ALA A 137 16.09 12.60 1.37
C ALA A 137 15.21 12.15 2.55
N PRO A 138 15.81 11.82 3.72
CA PRO A 138 15.08 11.43 4.92
C PRO A 138 13.97 12.41 5.29
N VAL A 139 12.96 11.91 6.00
CA VAL A 139 11.75 12.68 6.33
C VAL A 139 11.34 12.39 7.77
N GLU A 140 10.89 13.44 8.44
CA GLU A 140 10.36 13.36 9.79
C GLU A 140 8.82 13.44 9.76
N VAL A 141 8.16 12.63 10.58
CA VAL A 141 6.71 12.54 10.67
C VAL A 141 6.29 12.72 12.11
N ASP A 142 5.42 13.71 12.35
CA ASP A 142 4.72 13.87 13.62
C ASP A 142 3.49 12.96 13.64
N ILE A 143 3.63 11.75 14.17
CA ILE A 143 2.54 10.77 14.22
C ILE A 143 1.37 11.31 15.06
N GLN A 144 1.65 12.13 16.08
CA GLN A 144 0.62 12.68 16.96
C GLN A 144 -0.38 13.55 16.22
N LYS A 145 0.10 14.28 15.21
CA LYS A 145 -0.71 15.19 14.41
C LYS A 145 -1.18 14.58 13.10
N LEU A 146 -0.85 13.33 12.79
CA LEU A 146 -1.10 12.76 11.46
C LEU A 146 -2.60 12.54 11.19
N PHE A 147 -3.36 12.17 12.21
CA PHE A 147 -4.77 11.79 12.09
C PHE A 147 -5.73 12.76 12.78
N THR A 148 -6.92 12.94 12.22
CA THR A 148 -8.02 13.75 12.79
C THR A 148 -9.09 12.96 13.55
N PRO A 149 -9.40 11.68 13.25
CA PRO A 149 -10.50 10.97 13.92
C PRO A 149 -10.17 10.46 15.33
N PHE A 150 -8.90 10.53 15.74
CA PHE A 150 -8.43 10.09 17.05
C PHE A 150 -7.14 10.82 17.41
N THR A 151 -6.87 10.95 18.71
CA THR A 151 -5.63 11.49 19.26
C THR A 151 -4.69 10.37 19.63
N VAL A 152 -3.42 10.45 19.19
CA VAL A 152 -2.39 9.48 19.60
C VAL A 152 -1.81 9.91 20.95
N LEU A 153 -1.91 9.03 21.94
CA LEU A 153 -1.45 9.28 23.31
C LEU A 153 0.01 8.82 23.52
N SER A 154 0.36 7.66 22.97
CA SER A 154 1.71 7.08 23.06
C SER A 154 1.94 6.05 21.95
N GLY A 155 3.19 5.64 21.75
CA GLY A 155 3.53 4.66 20.72
C GLY A 155 4.67 3.74 21.11
N GLU A 156 4.64 2.52 20.58
CA GLU A 156 5.73 1.56 20.65
C GLU A 156 6.08 1.10 19.25
N GLU A 157 7.35 1.22 18.88
CA GLU A 157 7.86 0.64 17.65
C GLU A 157 8.07 -0.85 17.82
N LEU A 158 7.57 -1.59 16.85
CA LEU A 158 7.65 -3.04 16.76
C LEU A 158 8.52 -3.44 15.58
N ASN A 159 8.94 -4.69 15.55
CA ASN A 159 9.48 -5.29 14.33
C ASN A 159 8.40 -5.35 13.22
N LEU A 160 8.81 -5.68 11.99
CA LEU A 160 7.91 -5.73 10.83
C LEU A 160 6.70 -6.66 11.03
N ALA A 161 6.91 -7.79 11.71
CA ALA A 161 5.89 -8.77 12.06
C ALA A 161 4.91 -8.29 13.15
N ALA A 162 5.16 -7.12 13.75
CA ALA A 162 4.35 -6.53 14.82
C ALA A 162 4.18 -7.43 16.06
N ASN A 163 5.18 -8.26 16.39
CA ASN A 163 5.11 -9.21 17.50
C ASN A 163 6.18 -9.01 18.57
N ARG A 164 7.14 -8.11 18.36
CA ARG A 164 8.19 -7.80 19.33
C ARG A 164 8.47 -6.29 19.38
N PRO A 165 8.58 -5.71 20.58
CA PRO A 165 8.96 -4.31 20.73
C PRO A 165 10.44 -4.11 20.39
N VAL A 166 10.72 -2.99 19.73
CA VAL A 166 12.08 -2.54 19.39
C VAL A 166 12.41 -1.31 20.23
N LYS A 167 11.51 -0.33 20.28
CA LYS A 167 11.71 0.93 21.02
C LYS A 167 10.37 1.54 21.44
N GLN A 168 10.31 2.08 22.65
CA GLN A 168 9.15 2.84 23.13
C GLN A 168 9.31 4.33 22.86
N PHE A 169 8.21 5.02 22.54
CA PHE A 169 8.18 6.46 22.28
C PHE A 169 7.00 7.13 22.99
N GLY A 170 7.24 8.29 23.61
CA GLY A 170 6.20 9.09 24.27
C GLY A 170 5.84 8.68 25.70
N SER A 171 6.65 7.84 26.38
CA SER A 171 6.42 7.46 27.78
C SER A 171 7.15 8.38 28.76
N GLY A 172 6.49 9.45 29.22
CA GLY A 172 6.96 10.27 30.34
C GLY A 172 6.36 11.69 30.38
N GLN A 173 6.09 12.21 31.59
CA GLN A 173 5.76 13.62 31.79
C GLN A 173 6.90 14.50 31.27
N GLY A 174 6.74 14.99 30.04
CA GLY A 174 7.73 15.79 29.35
C GLY A 174 7.79 15.43 27.88
N HIS A 175 6.83 15.95 27.10
CA HIS A 175 6.91 16.24 25.65
C HIS A 175 7.89 15.37 24.83
N GLY A 176 7.86 14.04 24.99
CA GLY A 176 8.53 13.14 24.07
C GLY A 176 7.72 13.16 22.80
N SER A 177 8.11 14.00 21.84
CA SER A 177 7.39 14.15 20.59
C SER A 177 7.29 12.79 19.88
N LEU A 178 6.12 12.46 19.34
CA LEU A 178 5.94 11.28 18.48
C LEU A 178 6.49 11.54 17.06
N LEU A 179 7.62 12.26 17.00
CA LEU A 179 8.38 12.53 15.79
C LEU A 179 9.22 11.31 15.46
N VAL A 180 8.98 10.75 14.28
CA VAL A 180 9.74 9.62 13.76
C VAL A 180 10.41 10.01 12.45
N GLN A 181 11.71 9.75 12.35
CA GLN A 181 12.42 9.87 11.09
C GLN A 181 12.35 8.56 10.32
N LEU A 182 12.12 8.63 9.01
CA LEU A 182 12.25 7.51 8.09
C LEU A 182 13.37 7.79 7.08
N GLN A 183 14.25 6.81 6.93
CA GLN A 183 15.29 6.77 5.91
C GLN A 183 14.74 6.17 4.60
N PRO A 184 15.41 6.38 3.46
CA PRO A 184 15.01 5.77 2.19
C PRO A 184 14.91 4.24 2.29
N MET A 185 13.86 3.66 1.69
CA MET A 185 13.50 2.24 1.74
C MET A 185 13.18 1.68 3.13
N GLU A 186 13.04 2.53 4.15
CA GLU A 186 12.72 2.09 5.49
C GLU A 186 11.21 1.89 5.67
N ILE A 187 10.85 0.79 6.35
CA ILE A 187 9.48 0.52 6.81
C ILE A 187 9.52 0.42 8.33
N ARG A 188 8.76 1.30 9.00
CA ARG A 188 8.67 1.33 10.46
C ARG A 188 7.25 0.96 10.91
N THR A 189 7.17 0.14 11.95
CA THR A 189 5.92 -0.43 12.45
C THR A 189 5.65 0.07 13.86
N PHE A 190 4.47 0.61 14.12
CA PHE A 190 4.11 1.22 15.39
C PHE A 190 2.80 0.65 15.92
N ARG A 191 2.78 0.29 17.20
CA ARG A 191 1.55 0.15 17.98
C ARG A 191 1.30 1.48 18.68
N LEU A 192 0.20 2.13 18.34
CA LEU A 192 -0.18 3.43 18.88
C LEU A 192 -1.35 3.25 19.85
N ARG A 193 -1.26 3.87 21.03
CA ARG A 193 -2.40 4.03 21.93
C ARG A 193 -3.16 5.29 21.51
N ILE A 194 -4.47 5.16 21.32
CA ILE A 194 -5.33 6.23 20.81
C ILE A 194 -6.46 6.55 21.78
N SER A 195 -7.04 7.74 21.62
CA SER A 195 -8.33 8.15 22.18
C SER A 195 -9.20 8.71 21.07
N HIS A 196 -10.47 8.33 21.06
CA HIS A 196 -11.49 8.91 20.17
C HIS A 196 -12.03 10.23 20.71
#